data_AF-A0AAE8N101-F1
#
_entry.id   AF-A0AAE8N101-F1
#
_cell.length_a   1.000
_cell.length_b   1.000
_cell.length_c   1.000
_cell.angle_alpha   90.00
_cell.angle_beta   90.00
_cell.angle_gamma   90.00
#
_symmetry.space_group_name_H-M   'P 1'
#
loop_
_entity.id
_entity.type
_entity.pdbx_description
1 polymer ?
#
loop_
_entity_poly.entity_id
_entity_poly.type
_entity_poly.pdbx_seq_one_letter_code
_entity_poly.pdbx_strand_id
1 'polypeptide(L)'
;MLKGAAGSLDLLLIILPTSNSQLYHPIKTCGDTKFGIHTICVVAEKLAKERGQDQYFNNVALKLNLKLSGRNQLVDSTRLGIINEDKTMVVGVDVTHPSPGSSRTAPSIAGMVASIDRYVSQWPGVLRIQSEALQEMVSDMKDMLKSRLRLWKELRGHKVLPENILVYRDGVSEGQYQKVLDEELPLFRAACKEVYP
;
A
#
# COMPACT_ATOMS: atom_id res chain seq x y z
N MET A 1 -12.44 -7.99 22.26
CA MET A 1 -13.10 -8.16 20.96
C MET A 1 -12.11 -8.42 19.83
N LEU A 2 -11.28 -7.44 19.41
CA LEU A 2 -10.35 -7.61 18.26
C LEU A 2 -9.39 -8.81 18.38
N LYS A 3 -8.76 -9.00 19.55
CA LYS A 3 -7.87 -10.14 19.81
C LYS A 3 -8.55 -11.51 19.60
N GLY A 4 -9.82 -11.64 20.01
CA GLY A 4 -10.57 -12.89 19.84
C GLY A 4 -10.97 -13.12 18.39
N ALA A 5 -11.36 -12.06 17.69
CA ALA A 5 -11.71 -12.12 16.28
C ALA A 5 -10.52 -12.50 15.39
N ALA A 6 -9.32 -12.00 15.67
CA ALA A 6 -8.12 -12.26 14.87
C ALA A 6 -7.74 -13.74 14.76
N GLY A 7 -8.19 -14.60 15.68
CA GLY A 7 -7.95 -16.04 15.62
C GLY A 7 -9.02 -16.85 14.88
N SER A 8 -10.12 -16.23 14.44
CA SER A 8 -11.30 -16.96 13.93
C SER A 8 -12.03 -16.29 12.76
N LEU A 9 -11.69 -15.03 12.43
CA LEU A 9 -12.35 -14.24 11.40
C LEU A 9 -11.32 -13.58 10.48
N ASP A 10 -11.64 -13.48 9.19
CA ASP A 10 -10.79 -12.82 8.20
C ASP A 10 -10.95 -11.28 8.22
N LEU A 11 -12.13 -10.78 8.63
CA LEU A 11 -12.45 -9.35 8.58
C LEU A 11 -13.53 -8.96 9.60
N LEU A 12 -13.46 -7.72 10.07
CA LEU A 12 -14.48 -7.07 10.88
C LEU A 12 -15.04 -5.82 10.20
N LEU A 13 -16.36 -5.77 10.03
CA LEU A 13 -17.10 -4.55 9.73
C LEU A 13 -17.49 -3.88 11.05
N ILE A 14 -16.94 -2.69 11.31
CA ILE A 14 -17.10 -1.96 12.57
C ILE A 14 -17.95 -0.72 12.31
N ILE A 15 -19.11 -0.63 12.96
CA ILE A 15 -19.99 0.53 12.88
C ILE A 15 -19.59 1.51 13.98
N LEU A 16 -19.12 2.69 13.58
CA LEU A 16 -18.81 3.80 14.46
C LEU A 16 -20.04 4.66 14.69
N PRO A 17 -20.28 5.15 15.91
CA PRO A 17 -21.44 6.00 16.20
C PRO A 17 -21.36 7.34 15.46
N THR A 18 -20.15 7.89 15.32
CA THR A 18 -19.88 9.16 14.65
C THR A 18 -18.56 9.10 13.89
N SER A 19 -18.32 10.08 13.01
CA SER A 19 -17.03 10.26 12.35
C SER A 19 -16.00 10.82 13.34
N ASN A 20 -15.41 9.97 14.19
CA ASN A 20 -14.49 10.37 15.25
C ASN A 20 -13.13 9.64 15.13
N SER A 21 -12.06 10.42 14.94
CA SER A 21 -10.69 9.92 14.85
C SER A 21 -10.18 9.25 16.15
N GLN A 22 -10.68 9.68 17.31
CA GLN A 22 -10.31 9.11 18.61
C GLN A 22 -10.77 7.65 18.77
N LEU A 23 -11.85 7.27 18.09
CA LEU A 23 -12.30 5.87 18.04
C LEU A 23 -11.62 5.12 16.88
N TYR A 24 -11.46 5.78 15.74
CA TYR A 24 -10.91 5.16 14.54
C TYR A 24 -9.43 4.76 14.70
N HIS A 25 -8.58 5.64 15.23
CA HIS A 25 -7.13 5.35 15.32
C HIS A 25 -6.81 4.14 16.18
N PRO A 26 -7.33 3.99 17.42
CA PRO A 26 -7.04 2.80 18.23
C PRO A 26 -7.50 1.49 17.58
N ILE A 27 -8.63 1.51 16.87
CA ILE A 27 -9.12 0.35 16.12
C ILE A 27 -8.12 -0.04 15.03
N LYS A 28 -7.65 0.94 14.24
CA LYS A 28 -6.67 0.71 13.18
C LYS A 28 -5.32 0.26 13.72
N THR A 29 -4.79 0.92 14.75
CA THR A 29 -3.55 0.48 15.39
C THR A 29 -3.66 -0.96 15.91
N CYS A 30 -4.75 -1.30 16.60
CA CYS A 30 -4.92 -2.67 17.10
C CYS A 30 -5.09 -3.70 15.99
N GLY A 31 -5.96 -3.43 15.00
CA GLY A 31 -6.23 -4.34 13.90
C GLY A 31 -5.04 -4.53 12.98
N ASP A 32 -4.41 -3.43 12.55
CA ASP A 32 -3.40 -3.45 11.49
C ASP A 32 -1.98 -3.77 12.02
N THR A 33 -1.65 -3.49 13.29
CA THR A 33 -0.29 -3.70 13.82
C THR A 33 -0.18 -4.70 14.97
N LYS A 34 -1.19 -4.82 15.83
CA LYS A 34 -1.10 -5.69 17.02
C LYS A 34 -1.68 -7.09 16.79
N PHE A 35 -2.81 -7.18 16.08
CA PHE A 35 -3.56 -8.42 15.96
C PHE A 35 -3.62 -8.98 14.53
N GLY A 36 -3.36 -8.17 13.50
CA GLY A 36 -3.31 -8.63 12.11
C GLY A 36 -4.67 -9.05 11.56
N ILE A 37 -5.74 -8.29 11.83
CA ILE A 37 -7.09 -8.55 11.31
C ILE A 37 -7.58 -7.39 10.47
N HIS A 38 -8.16 -7.68 9.31
CA HIS A 38 -8.75 -6.65 8.46
C HIS A 38 -9.96 -6.00 9.14
N THR A 39 -9.99 -4.67 9.08
CA THR A 39 -11.11 -3.87 9.59
C THR A 39 -11.65 -2.93 8.53
N ILE A 40 -12.96 -2.81 8.44
CA ILE A 40 -13.67 -1.77 7.70
C ILE A 40 -14.51 -0.99 8.69
N CYS A 41 -14.22 0.31 8.85
CA CYS A 41 -15.01 1.18 9.71
C CYS A 41 -16.03 1.96 8.88
N VAL A 42 -17.31 1.87 9.23
CA VAL A 42 -18.42 2.62 8.63
C VAL A 42 -19.06 3.50 9.70
N VAL A 43 -19.63 4.64 9.33
CA VAL A 43 -20.32 5.53 10.29
C VAL A 43 -21.81 5.23 10.25
N ALA A 44 -22.43 5.02 11.42
CA ALA A 44 -23.84 4.62 11.55
C ALA A 44 -24.79 5.53 10.75
N GLU A 45 -24.60 6.85 10.86
CA GLU A 45 -25.38 7.84 10.11
C GLU A 45 -25.28 7.65 8.59
N LYS A 46 -24.07 7.38 8.08
CA LYS A 46 -23.84 7.15 6.64
C LYS A 46 -24.43 5.82 6.18
N LEU A 47 -24.43 4.81 7.04
CA LEU A 47 -25.01 3.51 6.77
C LEU A 47 -26.54 3.58 6.72
N ALA A 48 -27.16 4.37 7.60
CA ALA A 48 -28.62 4.51 7.71
C ALA A 48 -29.25 5.47 6.70
N LYS A 49 -28.44 6.26 5.98
CA LYS A 49 -28.94 7.23 4.99
C LYS A 49 -29.45 6.53 3.73
N GLU A 50 -30.77 6.54 3.54
CA GLU A 50 -31.44 5.90 2.39
C GLU A 50 -31.00 6.50 1.04
N ARG A 51 -30.94 7.83 0.93
CA ARG A 51 -30.54 8.49 -0.31
C ARG A 51 -29.05 8.24 -0.58
N GLY A 52 -28.77 7.42 -1.60
CA GLY A 52 -27.41 7.07 -2.04
C GLY A 52 -26.81 5.90 -1.27
N GLN A 53 -27.62 5.13 -0.55
CA GLN A 53 -27.17 4.00 0.26
C GLN A 53 -26.47 2.93 -0.58
N ASP A 54 -27.04 2.55 -1.72
CA ASP A 54 -26.46 1.55 -2.62
C ASP A 54 -25.05 1.94 -3.07
N GLN A 55 -24.86 3.21 -3.44
CA GLN A 55 -23.54 3.73 -3.82
C GLN A 55 -22.55 3.65 -2.65
N TYR A 56 -23.01 3.94 -1.43
CA TYR A 56 -22.18 3.80 -0.23
C TYR A 56 -21.79 2.34 0.02
N PHE A 57 -22.74 1.42 -0.07
CA PHE A 57 -22.51 -0.01 0.11
C PHE A 57 -21.58 -0.58 -0.97
N ASN A 58 -21.75 -0.16 -2.22
CA ASN A 58 -20.84 -0.51 -3.31
C ASN A 58 -19.40 -0.09 -2.99
N ASN A 59 -19.19 1.15 -2.51
CA ASN A 59 -17.86 1.63 -2.13
C ASN A 59 -17.26 0.83 -0.95
N VAL A 60 -18.10 0.38 -0.01
CA VAL A 60 -17.68 -0.49 1.10
C VAL A 60 -17.31 -1.89 0.58
N ALA A 61 -18.12 -2.46 -0.30
CA ALA A 61 -17.89 -3.77 -0.91
C ALA A 61 -16.59 -3.81 -1.72
N LEU A 62 -16.28 -2.74 -2.47
CA LEU A 62 -15.01 -2.61 -3.20
C LEU A 62 -13.79 -2.71 -2.26
N LYS A 63 -13.87 -2.11 -1.07
CA LYS A 63 -12.80 -2.20 -0.06
C LYS A 63 -12.71 -3.57 0.59
N LEU A 64 -13.87 -4.20 0.84
CA LEU A 64 -13.96 -5.54 1.40
C LEU A 64 -13.31 -6.56 0.46
N ASN A 65 -13.70 -6.55 -0.81
CA ASN A 65 -13.17 -7.47 -1.80
C ASN A 65 -11.64 -7.37 -1.91
N LEU A 66 -11.09 -6.15 -1.99
CA LEU A 66 -9.64 -5.96 -2.05
C LEU A 66 -8.90 -6.41 -0.79
N LYS A 67 -9.46 -6.15 0.40
CA LYS A 67 -8.88 -6.63 1.67
C LYS A 67 -8.86 -8.15 1.76
N LEU A 68 -9.87 -8.82 1.21
CA LEU A 68 -9.93 -10.28 1.13
C LEU A 68 -9.22 -10.83 -0.12
N SER A 69 -8.23 -10.10 -0.64
CA SER A 69 -7.39 -10.49 -1.80
C SER A 69 -8.12 -10.64 -3.15
N GLY A 70 -9.36 -10.17 -3.26
CA GLY A 70 -10.16 -10.17 -4.48
C GLY A 70 -9.75 -9.11 -5.50
N ARG A 71 -10.46 -9.06 -6.63
CA ARG A 71 -10.22 -8.11 -7.73
C ARG A 71 -11.54 -7.46 -8.13
N ASN A 72 -11.57 -6.12 -8.18
CA ASN A 72 -12.80 -5.37 -8.47
C ASN A 72 -13.02 -5.17 -9.97
N GLN A 73 -11.96 -4.74 -10.67
CA GLN A 73 -11.97 -4.50 -12.10
C GLN A 73 -10.70 -5.07 -12.71
N LEU A 74 -10.80 -5.46 -13.98
CA LEU A 74 -9.66 -5.88 -14.79
C LEU A 74 -9.60 -4.98 -16.03
N VAL A 75 -8.39 -4.63 -16.42
CA VAL A 75 -8.13 -3.99 -17.70
C VAL A 75 -8.08 -5.07 -18.78
N ASP A 76 -8.61 -4.76 -19.96
CA ASP A 76 -8.47 -5.60 -21.13
C ASP A 76 -6.98 -5.91 -21.39
N SER A 77 -6.64 -7.19 -21.46
CA SER A 77 -5.27 -7.68 -21.66
C SER A 77 -4.60 -7.09 -22.91
N THR A 78 -5.37 -6.78 -23.95
CA THR A 78 -4.84 -6.17 -25.19
C THR A 78 -4.33 -4.75 -24.98
N ARG A 79 -4.76 -4.09 -23.90
CA ARG A 79 -4.38 -2.71 -23.54
C ARG A 79 -3.28 -2.61 -22.48
N LEU A 80 -2.83 -3.75 -21.95
CA LEU A 80 -1.84 -3.80 -20.86
C LEU A 80 -0.38 -3.76 -21.34
N GLY A 81 -0.11 -3.91 -22.64
CA GLY A 81 1.25 -3.88 -23.18
C GLY A 81 2.18 -4.86 -22.46
N ILE A 82 3.37 -4.38 -22.06
CA ILE A 82 4.39 -5.18 -21.34
C ILE A 82 3.92 -5.74 -19.99
N ILE A 83 2.84 -5.22 -19.41
CA ILE A 83 2.28 -5.74 -18.15
C ILE A 83 1.57 -7.08 -18.40
N ASN A 84 0.96 -7.25 -19.57
CA ASN A 84 0.20 -8.46 -19.90
C ASN A 84 1.07 -9.72 -19.96
N GLU A 85 2.38 -9.56 -20.17
CA GLU A 85 3.35 -10.66 -20.21
C GLU A 85 3.63 -11.29 -18.85
N ASP A 86 3.10 -10.71 -17.77
CA ASP A 86 3.28 -11.18 -16.39
C ASP A 86 4.75 -11.22 -15.95
N LYS A 87 5.53 -10.30 -16.54
CA LYS A 87 6.97 -10.11 -16.33
C LYS A 87 7.31 -8.69 -15.91
N THR A 88 6.32 -7.82 -15.78
CA THR A 88 6.50 -6.42 -15.37
C THR A 88 5.89 -6.21 -13.99
N MET A 89 6.71 -5.85 -13.01
CA MET A 89 6.24 -5.40 -11.71
C MET A 89 6.05 -3.87 -11.73
N VAL A 90 4.86 -3.41 -11.34
CA VAL A 90 4.59 -1.97 -11.19
C VAL A 90 4.76 -1.61 -9.72
N VAL A 91 5.45 -0.50 -9.45
CA VAL A 91 5.81 -0.05 -8.11
C VAL A 91 5.38 1.41 -7.95
N GLY A 92 4.75 1.72 -6.82
CA GLY A 92 4.45 3.10 -6.42
C GLY A 92 5.20 3.44 -5.14
N VAL A 93 5.82 4.62 -5.09
CA VAL A 93 6.55 5.12 -3.93
C VAL A 93 6.12 6.55 -3.63
N ASP A 94 5.88 6.83 -2.35
CA ASP A 94 5.53 8.16 -1.85
C ASP A 94 6.16 8.40 -0.46
N VAL A 95 6.35 9.67 -0.12
CA VAL A 95 6.81 10.13 1.18
C VAL A 95 5.82 11.13 1.74
N THR A 96 5.28 10.82 2.91
CA THR A 96 4.41 11.74 3.63
C THR A 96 5.17 12.40 4.78
N HIS A 97 5.06 13.72 4.87
CA HIS A 97 5.57 14.51 5.99
C HIS A 97 4.53 14.66 7.10
N PRO A 98 4.96 14.90 8.36
CA PRO A 98 4.05 15.18 9.46
C PRO A 98 3.12 16.37 9.15
N SER A 99 1.85 16.25 9.54
CA SER A 99 0.87 17.33 9.36
C SER A 99 1.21 18.57 10.21
N PRO A 100 0.79 19.78 9.79
CA PRO A 100 0.93 20.99 10.60
C PRO A 100 0.39 20.80 12.02
N GLY A 101 1.18 21.16 13.03
CA GLY A 101 0.84 20.94 14.45
C GLY A 101 1.43 19.66 15.06
N SER A 102 2.06 18.80 14.26
CA SER A 102 2.88 17.69 14.77
C SER A 102 4.18 18.20 15.38
N SER A 103 4.87 17.34 16.15
CA SER A 103 6.22 17.65 16.63
C SER A 103 7.13 18.01 15.45
N ARG A 104 7.99 19.01 15.62
CA ARG A 104 9.02 19.37 14.61
C ARG A 104 10.01 18.24 14.35
N THR A 105 10.12 17.30 15.29
CA THR A 105 10.97 16.11 15.19
C THR A 105 10.21 14.87 14.71
N ALA A 106 8.93 14.99 14.37
CA ALA A 106 8.18 13.87 13.83
C ALA A 106 8.83 13.46 12.48
N PRO A 107 9.16 12.17 12.30
CA PRO A 107 9.83 11.71 11.09
C PRO A 107 8.89 11.70 9.88
N SER A 108 9.45 11.83 8.69
CA SER A 108 8.74 11.46 7.46
C SER A 108 8.45 9.95 7.43
N ILE A 109 7.42 9.54 6.70
CA ILE A 109 7.11 8.12 6.46
C ILE A 109 7.16 7.85 4.96
N ALA A 110 8.00 6.90 4.56
CA ALA A 110 8.05 6.39 3.19
C ALA A 110 7.13 5.17 3.04
N GLY A 111 6.38 5.12 1.94
CA GLY A 111 5.54 4.00 1.56
C GLY A 111 5.91 3.47 0.18
N MET A 112 5.97 2.15 0.03
CA MET A 112 6.11 1.49 -1.26
C MET A 112 5.01 0.43 -1.41
N VAL A 113 4.33 0.44 -2.54
CA VAL A 113 3.43 -0.64 -2.98
C VAL A 113 3.98 -1.26 -4.26
N ALA A 114 3.73 -2.54 -4.47
CA ALA A 114 4.07 -3.20 -5.73
C ALA A 114 2.96 -4.15 -6.16
N SER A 115 2.69 -4.22 -7.47
CA SER A 115 1.84 -5.26 -8.04
C SER A 115 2.49 -6.63 -7.85
N ILE A 116 1.67 -7.67 -7.79
CA ILE A 116 2.13 -9.06 -7.59
C ILE A 116 1.82 -9.98 -8.77
N ASP A 117 1.14 -9.44 -9.79
CA ASP A 117 0.77 -10.15 -11.02
C ASP A 117 0.37 -9.13 -12.11
N ARG A 118 0.17 -9.62 -13.34
CA ARG A 118 -0.31 -8.86 -14.50
C ARG A 118 -1.71 -8.25 -14.35
N TYR A 119 -2.51 -8.66 -13.37
CA TYR A 119 -3.87 -8.15 -13.19
C TYR A 119 -3.88 -6.82 -12.45
N VAL A 120 -2.76 -6.45 -11.82
CA VAL A 120 -2.53 -5.14 -11.22
C VAL A 120 -3.64 -4.73 -10.22
N SER A 121 -4.23 -5.72 -9.56
CA SER A 121 -5.38 -5.53 -8.66
C SER A 121 -4.98 -5.54 -7.19
N GLN A 122 -3.90 -6.26 -6.84
CA GLN A 122 -3.42 -6.42 -5.48
C GLN A 122 -2.07 -5.70 -5.34
N TRP A 123 -1.98 -4.88 -4.29
CA TRP A 123 -0.88 -3.92 -4.08
C TRP A 123 -0.39 -3.96 -2.63
N PRO A 124 0.24 -5.06 -2.20
CA PRO A 124 0.82 -5.16 -0.86
C PRO A 124 1.86 -4.04 -0.64
N GLY A 125 1.68 -3.33 0.47
CA GLY A 125 2.52 -2.20 0.87
C GLY A 125 3.63 -2.57 1.84
N VAL A 126 4.62 -1.69 1.94
CA VAL A 126 5.63 -1.66 2.99
C VAL A 126 5.87 -0.21 3.39
N LEU A 127 6.01 0.03 4.70
CA LEU A 127 6.25 1.35 5.27
C LEU A 127 7.63 1.39 5.93
N ARG A 128 8.27 2.57 5.90
CA ARG A 128 9.51 2.87 6.60
C ARG A 128 9.43 4.24 7.25
N ILE A 129 9.88 4.32 8.50
CA ILE A 129 10.06 5.57 9.21
C ILE A 129 11.41 6.13 8.76
N GLN A 130 11.43 7.37 8.31
CA GLN A 130 12.67 8.04 7.92
C GLN A 130 13.41 8.59 9.15
N SER A 131 14.73 8.72 9.04
CA SER A 131 15.57 9.19 10.14
C SER A 131 15.33 10.65 10.51
N GLU A 132 14.95 11.48 9.53
CA GLU A 132 14.80 12.91 9.71
C GLU A 132 13.39 13.41 9.36
N ALA A 133 13.01 14.53 9.97
CA ALA A 133 11.80 15.26 9.62
C ALA A 133 12.00 15.94 8.25
N LEU A 134 10.97 15.94 7.40
CA LEU A 134 11.01 16.53 6.05
C LEU A 134 12.06 15.90 5.12
N GLN A 135 12.53 14.70 5.45
CA GLN A 135 13.38 13.91 4.57
C GLN A 135 12.54 13.42 3.39
N GLU A 136 12.85 13.90 2.18
CA GLU A 136 12.16 13.49 0.96
C GLU A 136 12.76 12.22 0.35
N MET A 137 14.08 12.07 0.33
CA MET A 137 14.73 10.91 -0.27
C MET A 137 14.66 9.68 0.64
N VAL A 138 14.21 8.54 0.10
CA VAL A 138 13.98 7.33 0.88
C VAL A 138 15.26 6.53 1.09
N SER A 139 15.84 6.57 2.29
CA SER A 139 17.08 5.81 2.62
C SER A 139 16.91 4.30 2.49
N ASP A 140 15.75 3.77 2.89
CA ASP A 140 15.47 2.33 2.94
C ASP A 140 14.96 1.75 1.61
N MET A 141 15.05 2.51 0.51
CA MET A 141 14.50 2.14 -0.80
C MET A 141 14.96 0.75 -1.25
N LYS A 142 16.24 0.43 -1.00
CA LYS A 142 16.85 -0.85 -1.34
C LYS A 142 16.11 -2.03 -0.70
N ASP A 143 15.96 -2.00 0.62
CA ASP A 143 15.35 -3.12 1.35
C ASP A 143 13.83 -3.17 1.16
N MET A 144 13.18 -2.02 0.94
CA MET A 144 11.78 -1.97 0.52
C MET A 144 11.58 -2.71 -0.80
N LEU A 145 12.36 -2.40 -1.85
CA LEU A 145 12.26 -3.09 -3.14
C LEU A 145 12.60 -4.57 -3.04
N LYS A 146 13.66 -4.95 -2.30
CA LYS A 146 14.01 -6.36 -2.07
C LYS A 146 12.84 -7.15 -1.49
N SER A 147 12.10 -6.57 -0.56
CA SER A 147 10.91 -7.21 0.00
C SER A 147 9.82 -7.43 -1.05
N ARG A 148 9.64 -6.48 -2.00
CA ARG A 148 8.65 -6.60 -3.08
C ARG A 148 9.06 -7.64 -4.13
N LEU A 149 10.33 -7.66 -4.52
CA LEU A 149 10.89 -8.66 -5.44
C LEU A 149 10.77 -10.08 -4.91
N ARG A 150 11.04 -10.28 -3.61
CA ARG A 150 10.84 -11.57 -2.95
C ARG A 150 9.37 -11.96 -2.93
N LEU A 151 8.50 -11.03 -2.56
CA LEU A 151 7.05 -11.27 -2.53
C LEU A 151 6.50 -11.64 -3.91
N TRP A 152 6.96 -10.98 -4.98
CA TRP A 152 6.64 -11.33 -6.36
C TRP A 152 7.00 -12.79 -6.65
N LYS A 153 8.23 -13.21 -6.33
CA LYS A 153 8.72 -14.57 -6.57
C LYS A 153 8.03 -15.62 -5.69
N GLU A 154 7.62 -15.27 -4.48
CA GLU A 154 6.95 -16.20 -3.56
C GLU A 154 5.47 -16.41 -3.93
N LEU A 155 4.81 -15.38 -4.45
CA LEU A 155 3.39 -15.41 -4.72
C LEU A 155 3.07 -15.93 -6.13
N ARG A 156 1.86 -16.50 -6.25
CA ARG A 156 1.16 -16.84 -7.51
C ARG A 156 1.94 -17.73 -8.50
N GLY A 157 3.00 -18.41 -8.05
CA GLY A 157 3.74 -19.39 -8.85
C GLY A 157 4.85 -18.81 -9.72
N HIS A 158 5.21 -17.53 -9.53
CA HIS A 158 6.34 -16.92 -10.22
C HIS A 158 7.65 -17.54 -9.74
N LYS A 159 8.19 -18.53 -10.46
CA LYS A 159 9.52 -19.09 -10.12
C LYS A 159 10.67 -18.12 -10.45
N VAL A 160 10.36 -17.03 -11.15
CA VAL A 160 11.30 -16.03 -11.66
C VAL A 160 10.91 -14.63 -11.20
N LEU A 161 11.90 -13.77 -11.10
CA LEU A 161 11.74 -12.34 -10.81
C LEU A 161 11.17 -11.60 -12.03
N PRO A 162 10.57 -10.41 -11.86
CA PRO A 162 10.07 -9.65 -13.01
C PRO A 162 11.24 -9.22 -13.91
N GLU A 163 11.07 -9.27 -15.22
CA GLU A 163 12.08 -8.80 -16.18
C GLU A 163 12.10 -7.26 -16.26
N ASN A 164 10.96 -6.63 -15.98
CA ASN A 164 10.80 -5.18 -16.00
C ASN A 164 10.25 -4.67 -14.65
N ILE A 165 10.70 -3.49 -14.22
CA ILE A 165 10.17 -2.80 -13.04
C ILE A 165 9.78 -1.39 -13.45
N LEU A 166 8.49 -1.08 -13.42
CA LEU A 166 7.95 0.25 -13.70
C LEU A 166 7.68 0.98 -12.39
N VAL A 167 8.41 2.07 -12.13
CA VAL A 167 8.33 2.82 -10.86
C VAL A 167 7.63 4.16 -11.08
N TYR A 168 6.62 4.43 -10.25
CA TYR A 168 6.01 5.75 -10.08
C TYR A 168 6.45 6.33 -8.73
N ARG A 169 7.11 7.49 -8.74
CA ARG A 169 7.52 8.23 -7.55
C ARG A 169 6.69 9.51 -7.43
N ASP A 170 5.81 9.57 -6.44
CA ASP A 170 5.01 10.76 -6.10
C ASP A 170 5.73 11.64 -5.08
N GLY A 171 5.29 12.86 -4.81
CA GLY A 171 5.77 13.71 -3.70
C GLY A 171 7.03 14.53 -3.99
N VAL A 172 7.61 14.43 -5.18
CA VAL A 172 8.82 15.16 -5.57
C VAL A 172 8.53 16.33 -6.50
N SER A 173 9.12 17.48 -6.20
CA SER A 173 9.10 18.67 -7.08
C SER A 173 10.13 18.54 -8.21
N GLU A 174 9.97 19.31 -9.29
CA GLU A 174 10.90 19.31 -10.43
C GLU A 174 12.36 19.51 -10.02
N GLY A 175 12.61 20.39 -9.03
CA GLY A 175 13.95 20.65 -8.49
C GLY A 175 14.58 19.46 -7.76
N GLN A 176 13.83 18.39 -7.49
CA GLN A 176 14.28 17.19 -6.81
C GLN A 176 14.46 16.00 -7.78
N TYR A 177 14.12 16.13 -9.06
CA TYR A 177 14.21 15.02 -10.02
C TYR A 177 15.64 14.48 -10.14
N GLN A 178 16.62 15.38 -10.20
CA GLN A 178 18.02 14.98 -10.25
C GLN A 178 18.44 14.22 -8.98
N LYS A 179 17.95 14.62 -7.80
CA LYS A 179 18.22 13.90 -6.55
C LYS A 179 17.62 12.50 -6.54
N VAL A 180 16.41 12.32 -7.06
CA VAL A 180 15.82 10.97 -7.20
C VAL A 180 16.69 10.09 -8.10
N LEU A 181 17.21 10.63 -9.21
CA LEU A 181 18.09 9.90 -10.11
C LEU A 181 19.47 9.58 -9.50
N ASP A 182 20.01 10.49 -8.70
CA ASP A 182 21.36 10.34 -8.14
C ASP A 182 21.37 9.56 -6.81
N GLU A 183 20.30 9.65 -6.01
CA GLU A 183 20.23 9.09 -4.66
C GLU A 183 19.31 7.86 -4.56
N GLU A 184 18.12 7.87 -5.19
CA GLU A 184 17.15 6.75 -5.08
C GLU A 184 17.35 5.67 -6.15
N LEU A 185 17.61 6.05 -7.42
CA LEU A 185 17.81 5.09 -8.52
C LEU A 185 18.96 4.10 -8.26
N PRO A 186 20.13 4.50 -7.70
CA PRO A 186 21.18 3.55 -7.36
C PRO A 186 20.74 2.52 -6.31
N LEU A 187 19.85 2.89 -5.38
CA LEU A 187 19.31 1.98 -4.37
C LEU A 187 18.38 0.94 -4.99
N PHE A 188 17.55 1.33 -5.97
CA PHE A 188 16.76 0.38 -6.76
C PHE A 188 17.68 -0.60 -7.51
N ARG A 189 18.72 -0.09 -8.18
CA ARG A 189 19.68 -0.95 -8.90
C ARG A 189 20.45 -1.89 -7.97
N ALA A 190 20.84 -1.40 -6.79
CA ALA A 190 21.51 -2.21 -5.78
C ALA A 190 20.61 -3.34 -5.27
N ALA A 191 19.33 -3.08 -5.04
CA ALA A 191 18.35 -4.10 -4.69
C ALA A 191 18.26 -5.20 -5.75
N CYS A 192 18.19 -4.82 -7.03
CA CYS A 192 18.19 -5.79 -8.13
C CYS A 192 19.49 -6.59 -8.17
N LYS A 193 20.65 -5.94 -8.05
CA LYS A 193 21.96 -6.61 -8.03
C LYS A 193 22.09 -7.66 -6.91
N GLU A 194 21.45 -7.45 -5.76
CA GLU A 194 21.48 -8.39 -4.64
C GLU A 194 20.47 -9.55 -4.75
N VAL A 195 19.41 -9.40 -5.55
CA VAL A 195 18.29 -10.37 -5.60
C VAL A 195 18.24 -11.16 -6.89
N TYR A 196 18.63 -10.56 -8.02
CA TYR A 196 18.69 -11.23 -9.30
C TYR A 196 19.95 -12.12 -9.38
N PRO A 197 19.85 -13.28 -10.04
CA PRO A 197 20.99 -14.17 -10.27
C PRO A 197 22.05 -13.55 -11.19
#